data_AF-A0A917K5L5-F1
#
_entry.id   AF-A0A917K5L5-F1
#
_cell.length_a   1.000
_cell.length_b   1.000
_cell.length_c   1.000
_cell.angle_alpha   90.00
_cell.angle_beta   90.00
_cell.angle_gamma   90.00
#
_symmetry.space_group_name_H-M   'P 1'
#
loop_
_entity.id
_entity.type
_entity.pdbx_description
1 polymer ?
#
loop_
_entity_poly.entity_id
_entity_poly.type
_entity_poly.pdbx_seq_one_letter_code
_entity_poly.pdbx_strand_id
1 'polypeptide(L)'
;MRYPQTIAVTVQNAMLKCAGFTAVLLIADYLVPSLYGGSWWRSLAPILVTAGVLTAIGALADLVIVPRLGNLRSLLLGWPAMAAIIWAVPQAWPRTRMTVLAAVLLAAGAAPLEAALHRYVGVNLFGWRR
;
A
#
# COMPACT_ATOMS: atom_id res chain seq x y z
N MET A 1 -3.04 -8.31 24.87
CA MET A 1 -3.43 -7.06 24.16
C MET A 1 -4.88 -6.75 24.51
N ARG A 2 -5.23 -5.48 24.75
CA ARG A 2 -6.64 -5.10 24.96
C ARG A 2 -7.34 -5.05 23.60
N TYR A 3 -8.31 -5.92 23.38
CA TYR A 3 -9.08 -6.04 22.13
C TYR A 3 -9.50 -4.70 21.47
N PRO A 4 -10.06 -3.72 22.19
CA PRO A 4 -10.45 -2.44 21.60
C PRO A 4 -9.28 -1.62 21.06
N GLN A 5 -8.10 -1.72 21.66
CA GLN A 5 -6.89 -1.02 21.22
C GLN A 5 -6.34 -1.62 19.92
N THR A 6 -6.35 -2.96 19.79
CA THR A 6 -5.92 -3.65 18.57
C THR A 6 -6.77 -3.24 17.37
N ILE A 7 -8.09 -3.17 17.54
CA ILE A 7 -9.02 -2.76 16.47
C ILE A 7 -8.73 -1.30 16.08
N ALA A 8 -8.67 -0.38 17.04
CA ALA A 8 -8.46 1.03 16.76
C ALA A 8 -7.15 1.30 15.99
N VAL A 9 -6.03 0.72 16.43
CA VAL A 9 -4.72 0.88 15.78
C VAL A 9 -4.73 0.28 14.38
N THR A 10 -5.33 -0.90 14.20
CA THR A 10 -5.41 -1.56 12.89
C THR A 10 -6.24 -0.75 11.91
N VAL A 11 -7.40 -0.23 12.34
CA VAL A 11 -8.28 0.62 11.53
C VAL A 11 -7.58 1.92 11.16
N GLN A 12 -6.96 2.59 12.12
CA GLN A 12 -6.23 3.84 11.87
C GLN A 12 -5.07 3.62 10.88
N ASN A 13 -4.30 2.56 11.07
CA ASN A 13 -3.22 2.19 10.16
C ASN A 13 -3.73 1.86 8.76
N ALA A 14 -4.82 1.11 8.63
CA ALA A 14 -5.44 0.80 7.34
C ALA A 14 -5.95 2.05 6.62
N MET A 15 -6.57 2.99 7.35
CA MET A 15 -6.99 4.29 6.80
C MET A 15 -5.80 5.10 6.28
N LEU A 16 -4.69 5.15 7.03
CA LEU A 16 -3.47 5.83 6.61
C LEU A 16 -2.81 5.15 5.40
N LYS A 17 -2.77 3.81 5.36
CA LYS A 17 -2.32 3.05 4.17
C LYS A 17 -3.17 3.41 2.95
N CYS A 18 -4.50 3.36 3.09
CA CYS A 18 -5.42 3.66 2.00
C CYS A 18 -5.23 5.09 1.47
N ALA A 19 -5.20 6.08 2.35
CA ALA A 19 -5.00 7.48 1.98
C ALA A 19 -3.63 7.69 1.33
N GLY A 20 -2.56 7.16 1.92
CA GLY A 20 -1.21 7.33 1.42
C GLY A 20 -0.96 6.61 0.10
N PHE A 21 -1.41 5.37 -0.07
CA PHE A 21 -1.33 4.65 -1.34
C PHE A 21 -2.15 5.35 -2.42
N THR A 22 -3.38 5.77 -2.11
CA THR A 22 -4.21 6.53 -3.06
C THR A 22 -3.51 7.82 -3.50
N ALA A 23 -2.91 8.56 -2.57
CA ALA A 23 -2.17 9.78 -2.89
C ALA A 23 -0.96 9.51 -3.79
N VAL A 24 -0.14 8.50 -3.48
CA VAL A 24 1.02 8.10 -4.30
C VAL A 24 0.58 7.75 -5.72
N LEU A 25 -0.47 6.95 -5.87
CA LEU A 25 -0.98 6.52 -7.17
C LEU A 25 -1.62 7.67 -7.96
N LEU A 26 -2.35 8.58 -7.30
CA LEU A 26 -2.92 9.77 -7.94
C LEU A 26 -1.84 10.72 -8.43
N ILE A 27 -0.82 11.00 -7.62
CA ILE A 27 0.31 11.84 -8.01
C ILE A 27 1.02 11.22 -9.22
N ALA A 28 1.21 9.91 -9.21
CA ALA A 28 1.82 9.21 -10.33
C ALA A 28 1.00 9.29 -11.62
N ASP A 29 -0.32 9.07 -11.57
CA ASP A 29 -1.19 9.18 -12.74
C ASP A 29 -1.30 10.63 -13.24
N TYR A 30 -1.19 11.61 -12.34
CA TYR A 30 -1.09 13.03 -12.71
C TYR A 30 0.20 13.34 -13.49
N LEU A 31 1.35 12.84 -13.01
CA LEU A 31 2.66 13.08 -13.62
C LEU A 31 2.87 12.29 -14.91
N VAL A 32 2.29 11.09 -15.01
CA VAL A 32 2.35 10.23 -16.19
C VAL A 32 0.92 9.93 -16.64
N PRO A 33 0.36 10.75 -17.55
CA PRO A 33 -1.04 10.62 -17.93
C PRO A 33 -1.40 9.23 -18.46
N SER A 34 -2.55 8.73 -18.04
CA SER A 34 -3.11 7.42 -18.41
C SER A 34 -2.31 6.22 -17.89
N LEU A 35 -1.57 6.35 -16.78
CA LEU A 35 -0.91 5.23 -16.12
C LEU A 35 -1.95 4.19 -15.67
N TYR A 36 -3.02 4.65 -15.01
CA TYR A 36 -4.17 3.85 -14.58
C TYR A 36 -5.34 3.87 -15.59
N GLY A 37 -5.20 4.61 -16.69
CA GLY A 37 -6.00 4.54 -17.90
C GLY A 37 -7.02 5.67 -18.10
N GLY A 38 -7.14 6.14 -19.34
CA GLY A 38 -8.20 7.07 -19.75
C GLY A 38 -8.03 8.51 -19.23
N SER A 39 -9.16 9.20 -19.07
CA SER A 39 -9.23 10.54 -18.47
C SER A 39 -9.18 10.46 -16.94
N TRP A 40 -8.78 11.55 -16.28
CA TRP A 40 -8.65 11.66 -14.82
C TRP A 40 -9.77 10.97 -14.02
N TRP A 41 -11.04 11.21 -14.39
CA TRP A 41 -12.19 10.62 -13.70
C TRP A 41 -12.29 9.10 -13.87
N ARG A 42 -11.86 8.57 -15.01
CA ARG A 42 -11.85 7.13 -15.31
C ARG A 42 -10.66 6.42 -14.66
N SER A 43 -9.54 7.13 -14.41
CA SER A 43 -8.40 6.61 -13.63
C SER A 43 -8.73 6.41 -12.14
N LEU A 44 -9.73 7.10 -11.60
CA LEU A 44 -10.01 7.06 -10.16
C LEU A 44 -10.42 5.67 -9.67
N ALA A 45 -11.29 4.98 -10.40
CA ALA A 45 -11.74 3.63 -10.03
C ALA A 45 -10.58 2.61 -9.92
N PRO A 46 -9.72 2.43 -10.94
CA PRO A 46 -8.60 1.48 -10.83
C PRO A 46 -7.58 1.89 -9.77
N ILE A 47 -7.37 3.20 -9.53
CA ILE A 47 -6.52 3.68 -8.43
C ILE A 47 -7.09 3.26 -7.06
N LEU A 48 -8.38 3.53 -6.82
CA LEU A 48 -9.04 3.19 -5.56
C LEU A 48 -9.09 1.69 -5.32
N VAL A 49 -9.34 0.89 -6.37
CA VAL A 49 -9.29 -0.57 -6.25
C VAL A 49 -7.88 -1.05 -5.92
N THR A 50 -6.86 -0.52 -6.58
CA THR A 50 -5.46 -0.89 -6.31
C THR A 50 -5.05 -0.52 -4.88
N ALA A 51 -5.36 0.70 -4.44
CA ALA A 51 -5.10 1.14 -3.07
C ALA A 51 -5.87 0.31 -2.04
N GLY A 52 -7.11 -0.08 -2.35
CA GLY A 52 -7.93 -0.97 -1.52
C GLY A 52 -7.30 -2.36 -1.35
N VAL A 53 -6.84 -2.97 -2.46
CA VAL A 53 -6.15 -4.27 -2.43
C VAL A 53 -4.83 -4.19 -1.65
N LEU A 54 -4.02 -3.14 -1.89
CA LEU A 54 -2.79 -2.90 -1.13
C LEU A 54 -3.07 -2.75 0.37
N THR A 55 -4.11 -2.01 0.72
CA THR A 55 -4.50 -1.78 2.12
C THR A 55 -4.95 -3.07 2.78
N ALA A 56 -5.78 -3.88 2.11
CA ALA A 56 -6.30 -5.13 2.66
C ALA A 56 -5.16 -6.13 2.91
N ILE A 57 -4.29 -6.33 1.93
CA ILE A 57 -3.14 -7.25 2.05
C ILE A 57 -2.13 -6.69 3.07
N GLY A 58 -1.86 -5.40 3.04
CA GLY A 58 -0.94 -4.73 3.97
C GLY A 58 -1.43 -4.82 5.42
N ALA A 59 -2.73 -4.66 5.68
CA ALA A 59 -3.29 -4.79 7.03
C ALA A 59 -3.20 -6.23 7.55
N LEU A 60 -3.42 -7.23 6.68
CA LEU A 60 -3.21 -8.64 7.03
C LEU A 60 -1.72 -8.92 7.33
N ALA A 61 -0.82 -8.39 6.51
CA ALA A 61 0.62 -8.52 6.71
C ALA A 61 1.08 -7.87 8.01
N ASP A 62 0.49 -6.74 8.42
CA ASP A 62 0.81 -6.07 9.69
C ASP A 62 0.47 -6.92 10.91
N LEU A 63 -0.57 -7.75 10.82
CA LEU A 63 -0.99 -8.64 11.90
C LEU A 63 -0.24 -9.98 11.91
N VAL A 64 0.22 -10.44 10.75
CA VAL A 64 0.76 -11.79 10.58
C VAL A 64 2.28 -11.77 10.35
N ILE A 65 2.79 -10.92 9.47
CA ILE A 65 4.18 -10.93 9.01
C ILE A 65 5.05 -10.02 9.87
N VAL A 66 4.62 -8.77 10.06
CA VAL A 66 5.37 -7.73 10.80
C VAL A 66 5.81 -8.18 12.20
N PRO A 67 4.98 -8.86 13.03
CA PRO A 67 5.38 -9.30 14.37
C PRO A 67 6.51 -10.34 14.34
N ARG A 68 6.59 -11.12 13.25
CA ARG A 68 7.54 -12.24 13.12
C ARG A 68 8.85 -11.81 12.49
N LEU A 69 8.79 -10.91 11.51
CA LEU A 69 9.96 -10.54 10.71
C LEU A 69 10.55 -9.18 11.10
N GLY A 70 9.83 -8.36 11.86
CA GLY A 70 10.22 -6.98 12.11
C GLY A 70 10.01 -6.08 10.88
N ASN A 71 10.35 -4.79 11.02
CA ASN A 71 10.03 -3.78 10.00
C ASN A 71 10.72 -4.06 8.66
N LEU A 72 12.06 -4.09 8.65
CA LEU A 72 12.85 -4.11 7.41
C LEU A 72 12.60 -5.38 6.57
N ARG A 73 12.60 -6.56 7.22
CA ARG A 73 12.39 -7.83 6.51
C ARG A 73 10.97 -7.96 5.97
N SER A 74 9.97 -7.48 6.74
CA SER A 74 8.59 -7.42 6.26
C SER A 74 8.46 -6.48 5.06
N LEU A 75 9.16 -5.34 5.06
CA LEU A 75 9.18 -4.40 3.94
C LEU A 75 9.84 -5.01 2.68
N LEU A 76 10.98 -5.69 2.84
CA LEU A 76 11.67 -6.35 1.72
C LEU A 76 10.81 -7.45 1.08
N LEU A 77 10.04 -8.18 1.91
CA LEU A 77 9.09 -9.18 1.42
C LEU A 77 7.83 -8.55 0.81
N GLY A 78 7.34 -7.46 1.40
CA GLY A 78 6.14 -6.75 0.98
C GLY A 78 6.32 -5.96 -0.32
N TRP A 79 7.51 -5.42 -0.56
CA TRP A 79 7.82 -4.63 -1.76
C TRP A 79 7.52 -5.34 -3.09
N PRO A 80 7.98 -6.59 -3.35
CA PRO A 80 7.64 -7.29 -4.59
C PRO A 80 6.14 -7.61 -4.68
N ALA A 81 5.47 -7.91 -3.56
CA ALA A 81 4.03 -8.12 -3.55
C ALA A 81 3.26 -6.83 -3.90
N MET A 82 3.69 -5.69 -3.36
CA MET A 82 3.15 -4.38 -3.68
C MET A 82 3.35 -4.04 -5.17
N ALA A 83 4.55 -4.26 -5.71
CA ALA A 83 4.82 -4.06 -7.14
C ALA A 83 3.92 -4.96 -8.01
N ALA A 84 3.75 -6.23 -7.63
CA ALA A 84 2.87 -7.16 -8.33
C ALA A 84 1.40 -6.69 -8.31
N ILE A 85 0.89 -6.20 -7.18
CA ILE A 85 -0.47 -5.65 -7.07
C ILE A 85 -0.64 -4.40 -7.93
N ILE A 86 0.31 -3.46 -7.84
CA ILE A 86 0.30 -2.21 -8.61
C ILE A 86 0.32 -2.50 -10.11
N TRP A 87 1.05 -3.53 -10.55
CA TRP A 87 1.07 -3.94 -11.95
C TRP A 87 -0.19 -4.70 -12.37
N ALA A 88 -0.63 -5.69 -11.59
CA ALA A 88 -1.66 -6.65 -11.99
C ALA A 88 -3.08 -6.09 -11.92
N VAL A 89 -3.41 -5.32 -10.88
CA VAL A 89 -4.77 -4.79 -10.69
C VAL A 89 -5.18 -3.91 -11.88
N PRO A 90 -4.39 -2.92 -12.33
CA PRO A 90 -4.78 -2.05 -13.45
C PRO A 90 -4.98 -2.75 -14.78
N GLN A 91 -4.44 -3.97 -14.98
CA GLN A 91 -4.60 -4.72 -16.24
C GLN A 91 -6.06 -5.11 -16.51
N ALA A 92 -6.93 -5.11 -15.49
CA ALA A 92 -8.36 -5.33 -15.67
C ALA A 92 -9.08 -4.13 -16.32
N TRP A 93 -8.41 -2.97 -16.47
CA TRP A 93 -8.98 -1.77 -17.05
C TRP A 93 -8.42 -1.47 -18.45
N PRO A 94 -9.28 -1.12 -19.42
CA PRO A 94 -8.83 -0.79 -20.76
C PRO A 94 -7.97 0.47 -20.75
N ARG A 95 -6.93 0.49 -21.59
CA ARG A 95 -6.01 1.63 -21.81
C ARG A 95 -5.09 1.97 -20.64
N THR A 96 -4.89 1.07 -19.66
CA THR A 96 -3.79 1.23 -18.71
C THR A 96 -2.45 1.25 -19.46
N ARG A 97 -1.53 2.11 -19.03
CA ARG A 97 -0.13 2.13 -19.48
C ARG A 97 0.81 1.62 -18.38
N MET A 98 0.27 0.95 -17.35
CA MET A 98 1.03 0.46 -16.23
C MET A 98 2.02 -0.61 -16.69
N THR A 99 3.31 -0.26 -16.70
CA THR A 99 4.41 -1.20 -16.97
C THR A 99 4.94 -1.79 -15.68
N VAL A 100 5.66 -2.91 -15.77
CA VAL A 100 6.33 -3.52 -14.61
C VAL A 100 7.32 -2.53 -13.98
N LEU A 101 8.08 -1.80 -14.80
CA LEU A 101 9.04 -0.80 -14.30
C LEU A 101 8.33 0.32 -13.53
N ALA A 102 7.23 0.85 -14.05
CA ALA A 102 6.43 1.86 -13.35
C ALA A 102 5.92 1.32 -12.02
N ALA A 103 5.41 0.09 -11.98
CA ALA A 103 4.93 -0.54 -10.77
C ALA A 103 6.02 -0.72 -9.70
N VAL A 104 7.22 -1.13 -10.12
CA VAL A 104 8.41 -1.25 -9.26
C VAL A 104 8.81 0.11 -8.67
N LEU A 105 8.82 1.17 -9.48
CA LEU A 105 9.13 2.53 -9.02
C LEU A 105 8.07 3.06 -8.05
N LEU A 106 6.79 2.80 -8.31
CA LEU A 106 5.71 3.18 -7.41
C LEU A 106 5.75 2.43 -6.09
N ALA A 107 6.03 1.12 -6.13
CA ALA A 107 6.26 0.33 -4.93
C ALA A 107 7.44 0.88 -4.12
N ALA A 108 8.52 1.29 -4.78
CA ALA A 108 9.65 1.95 -4.11
C ALA A 108 9.24 3.31 -3.49
N GLY A 109 8.41 4.10 -4.18
CA GLY A 109 7.88 5.36 -3.66
C GLY A 109 6.91 5.20 -2.49
N ALA A 110 6.17 4.09 -2.45
CA ALA A 110 5.24 3.76 -1.36
C ALA A 110 5.94 3.06 -0.17
N ALA A 111 7.12 2.48 -0.36
CA ALA A 111 7.85 1.76 0.69
C ALA A 111 8.16 2.61 1.94
N PRO A 112 8.56 3.90 1.87
CA PRO A 112 8.76 4.73 3.06
C PRO A 112 7.50 4.90 3.91
N LEU A 113 6.34 5.07 3.25
CA LEU A 113 5.04 5.13 3.92
C LEU A 113 4.77 3.82 4.66
N GLU A 114 4.95 2.68 3.98
CA GLU A 114 4.73 1.37 4.59
C GLU A 114 5.69 1.10 5.76
N ALA A 115 6.97 1.48 5.63
CA ALA A 115 7.95 1.35 6.72
C ALA A 115 7.58 2.16 7.96
N ALA A 116 7.07 3.39 7.77
CA ALA A 116 6.60 4.23 8.87
C ALA A 116 5.38 3.62 9.58
N LEU A 117 4.45 3.06 8.79
CA LEU A 117 3.22 2.44 9.28
C LEU A 117 3.49 1.10 9.98
N HIS A 118 4.43 0.28 9.49
CA HIS A 118 4.93 -0.89 10.21
C HIS A 118 5.50 -0.51 11.58
N ARG A 119 6.28 0.58 11.67
CA ARG A 119 6.81 1.06 12.95
C ARG A 119 5.69 1.50 13.88
N TYR A 120 4.70 2.23 13.37
CA TYR A 120 3.52 2.65 14.13
C TYR A 120 2.80 1.44 14.73
N VAL A 121 2.49 0.41 13.93
CA VAL A 121 1.85 -0.82 14.42
C VAL A 121 2.76 -1.56 15.40
N GLY A 122 4.06 -1.69 15.09
CA GLY A 122 5.05 -2.34 15.94
C GLY A 122 5.16 -1.73 17.33
N VAL A 123 5.19 -0.40 17.43
CA VAL A 123 5.23 0.33 18.70
C VAL A 123 3.91 0.16 19.46
N ASN A 124 2.76 0.31 18.78
CA ASN A 124 1.46 0.38 19.45
C ASN A 124 0.84 -0.99 19.78
N LEU A 125 1.19 -2.06 19.05
CA LEU A 125 0.65 -3.41 19.26
C LEU A 125 1.67 -4.42 19.78
N PHE A 126 2.95 -4.27 19.42
CA PHE A 126 3.97 -5.29 19.67
C PHE A 126 5.10 -4.82 20.59
N GLY A 127 5.00 -3.60 21.14
CA GLY A 127 5.94 -3.08 22.15
C GLY A 127 7.34 -2.80 21.60
N TRP A 128 7.48 -2.54 20.30
CA TRP A 128 8.77 -2.11 19.75
C TRP A 128 9.23 -0.80 20.39
N ARG A 129 10.55 -0.66 20.55
CA ARG A 129 11.12 0.59 21.06
C ARG A 129 10.83 1.73 20.07
N ARG A 130 10.44 2.89 20.62
CA ARG A 130 10.09 4.08 19.83
C ARG A 130 11.25 4.61 19.02
#